data_AF-A0A366XR28-F1
#
_entry.id   AF-A0A366XR28-F1
#
_cell.length_a   1.000
_cell.length_b   1.000
_cell.length_c   1.000
_cell.angle_alpha   90.00
_cell.angle_beta   90.00
_cell.angle_gamma   90.00
#
_symmetry.space_group_name_H-M   'P 1'
#
loop_
_entity.id
_entity.type
_entity.pdbx_description
1 polymer ?
#
loop_
_entity_poly.entity_id
_entity_poly.type
_entity_poly.pdbx_seq_one_letter_code
_entity_poly.pdbx_strand_id
1 'polypeptide(L)'
;MSDLPAVPNQNQDLNQLAEQARQLSAEMKERKIKKVEFEDGPYAEHDSTTNTTIVAGPGAIVEDSPELTSVHLVKPGVDPKVAAKKLAEKGQKQVVLAAVQETSQPTISNQLSNPEV
;
A
#
# COMPACT_ATOMS: atom_id res chain seq x y z
N MET A 1 -33.02 -4.48 25.74
CA MET A 1 -32.39 -4.77 24.44
C MET A 1 -31.07 -4.03 24.45
N SER A 2 -29.96 -4.75 24.44
CA SER A 2 -28.63 -4.18 24.60
C SER A 2 -28.24 -3.46 23.31
N ASP A 3 -27.95 -2.15 23.41
CA ASP A 3 -27.31 -1.41 22.33
C ASP A 3 -25.97 -2.06 22.01
N LEU A 4 -25.87 -2.63 20.81
CA LEU A 4 -24.62 -3.10 20.26
C LEU A 4 -23.70 -1.88 20.09
N PRO A 5 -22.42 -1.94 20.50
CA PRO A 5 -21.49 -0.85 20.24
C PRO A 5 -21.36 -0.67 18.72
N ALA A 6 -21.63 0.54 18.26
CA ALA A 6 -21.46 0.92 16.86
C ALA A 6 -20.01 0.63 16.45
N VAL A 7 -19.84 -0.22 15.43
CA VAL A 7 -18.55 -0.42 14.78
C VAL A 7 -18.12 0.96 14.25
N PRO A 8 -16.95 1.50 14.63
CA PRO A 8 -16.51 2.78 14.11
C PRO A 8 -16.40 2.62 12.60
N ASN A 9 -17.24 3.36 11.88
CA ASN A 9 -17.18 3.47 10.44
C ASN A 9 -15.89 4.25 10.16
N GLN A 10 -14.76 3.56 10.02
CA GLN A 10 -13.54 4.10 9.44
C GLN A 10 -13.82 4.33 7.95
N ASN A 11 -14.66 5.32 7.65
CA ASN A 11 -14.70 5.91 6.32
C ASN A 11 -13.36 6.61 6.14
N GLN A 12 -12.35 5.88 5.67
CA GLN A 12 -11.15 6.49 5.14
C GLN A 12 -11.56 7.42 4.01
N ASP A 13 -11.33 8.71 4.18
CA ASP A 13 -11.60 9.70 3.14
C ASP A 13 -10.57 9.52 2.03
N LEU A 14 -11.00 8.89 0.93
CA LEU A 14 -10.16 8.61 -0.22
C LEU A 14 -9.58 9.89 -0.84
N ASN A 15 -10.27 11.03 -0.70
CA ASN A 15 -9.76 12.31 -1.19
C ASN A 15 -8.57 12.78 -0.34
N GLN A 16 -8.63 12.59 0.99
CA GLN A 16 -7.51 12.93 1.88
C GLN A 16 -6.31 12.04 1.61
N LEU A 17 -6.52 10.73 1.38
CA LEU A 17 -5.45 9.80 0.99
C LEU A 17 -4.79 10.21 -0.33
N ALA A 18 -5.58 10.56 -1.35
CA ALA A 18 -5.06 11.02 -2.62
C ALA A 18 -4.27 12.33 -2.48
N GLU A 19 -4.76 13.28 -1.67
CA GLU A 19 -4.08 14.54 -1.43
C GLU A 19 -2.76 14.36 -0.68
N GLN A 20 -2.73 13.51 0.36
CA GLN A 20 -1.51 13.17 1.08
C GLN A 20 -0.48 12.49 0.16
N ALA A 21 -0.92 11.59 -0.72
CA ALA A 21 -0.03 10.94 -1.67
C ALA A 21 0.55 11.93 -2.69
N ARG A 22 -0.25 12.89 -3.17
CA ARG A 22 0.24 13.97 -4.06
C ARG A 22 1.25 14.87 -3.36
N GLN A 23 1.00 15.22 -2.09
CA GLN A 23 1.94 16.02 -1.29
C GLN A 23 3.27 15.27 -1.12
N LEU A 24 3.22 13.99 -0.76
CA LEU A 24 4.42 13.17 -0.63
C LEU A 24 5.15 13.01 -1.97
N SER A 25 4.41 12.80 -3.06
CA SER A 25 4.94 12.73 -4.44
C SER A 25 5.68 14.02 -4.82
N ALA A 26 5.10 15.18 -4.51
CA ALA A 26 5.73 16.48 -4.72
C ALA A 26 7.01 16.65 -3.88
N GLU A 27 6.99 16.27 -2.60
CA GLU A 27 8.16 16.33 -1.72
C GLU A 27 9.29 15.39 -2.18
N MET A 28 8.96 14.15 -2.58
CA MET A 28 9.94 13.20 -3.10
C MET A 28 10.62 13.76 -4.36
N LYS A 29 9.84 14.38 -5.25
CA LYS A 29 10.35 15.03 -6.46
C LYS A 29 11.26 16.22 -6.15
N GLU A 30 10.82 17.12 -5.28
CA GLU A 30 11.60 18.30 -4.86
C GLU A 30 12.94 17.89 -4.24
N ARG A 31 12.91 16.88 -3.37
CA ARG A 31 14.09 16.38 -2.65
C ARG A 31 14.93 15.39 -3.46
N LYS A 32 14.54 15.07 -4.70
CA LYS A 32 15.17 14.06 -5.58
C LYS A 32 15.28 12.68 -4.91
N ILE A 33 14.29 12.32 -4.09
CA ILE A 33 14.20 11.02 -3.44
C ILE A 33 13.58 10.04 -4.44
N LYS A 34 14.32 8.98 -4.75
CA LYS A 34 13.84 7.91 -5.64
C LYS A 34 13.07 6.82 -4.90
N LYS A 35 13.51 6.49 -3.68
CA LYS A 35 12.97 5.37 -2.92
C LYS A 35 13.08 5.65 -1.42
N VAL A 36 12.03 5.31 -0.69
CA VAL A 36 12.00 5.17 0.77
C VAL A 36 11.55 3.74 1.05
N GLU A 37 12.36 2.99 1.77
CA GLU A 37 12.10 1.58 2.06
C GLU A 37 12.51 1.31 3.51
N PHE A 38 11.57 0.71 4.25
CA PHE A 38 11.81 0.18 5.58
C PHE A 38 11.70 -1.35 5.51
N GLU A 39 12.42 -2.05 6.38
CA GLU A 39 12.42 -3.51 6.41
C GLU A 39 11.01 -4.08 6.66
N ASP A 40 10.33 -3.56 7.68
CA ASP A 40 8.96 -3.93 8.07
C ASP A 40 8.08 -2.66 8.18
N GLY A 41 8.06 -1.84 7.13
CA GLY A 41 7.40 -0.54 7.22
C GLY A 41 6.96 0.05 5.89
N PRO A 42 6.64 1.34 5.86
CA PRO A 42 6.15 2.00 4.67
C PRO A 42 7.11 1.88 3.48
N TYR A 43 6.56 1.96 2.29
CA TYR A 43 7.31 1.95 1.05
C TYR A 43 6.91 3.15 0.22
N ALA A 44 7.87 3.85 -0.36
CA ALA A 44 7.60 4.83 -1.40
C ALA A 44 8.64 4.73 -2.51
N GLU A 45 8.21 4.80 -3.77
CA GLU A 45 9.09 4.79 -4.94
C GLU A 45 8.57 5.82 -5.94
N HIS A 46 9.45 6.70 -6.39
CA HIS A 46 9.17 7.66 -7.46
C HIS A 46 9.98 7.30 -8.70
N ASP A 47 9.29 7.03 -9.80
CA ASP A 47 9.89 6.84 -11.11
C ASP A 47 9.83 8.15 -11.91
N SER A 48 10.99 8.79 -12.07
CA SER A 48 11.11 10.05 -12.82
C SER A 48 10.84 9.90 -14.33
N THR A 49 10.87 8.67 -14.86
CA THR A 49 10.65 8.38 -16.29
C THR A 49 9.17 8.46 -16.63
N THR A 50 8.34 7.86 -15.77
CA THR A 50 6.87 7.83 -15.91
C THR A 50 6.19 8.93 -15.10
N ASN A 51 6.94 9.61 -14.21
CA ASN A 51 6.44 10.56 -13.22
C ASN A 51 5.33 9.94 -12.35
N THR A 52 5.50 8.66 -11.99
CA THR A 52 4.61 7.90 -11.12
C THR A 52 5.25 7.72 -9.75
N THR A 53 4.46 7.90 -8.70
CA THR A 53 4.85 7.65 -7.31
C THR A 53 3.95 6.57 -6.74
N ILE A 54 4.55 5.50 -6.21
CA ILE A 54 3.83 4.50 -5.43
C ILE A 54 4.15 4.74 -3.97
N VAL A 55 3.11 4.77 -3.13
CA VAL A 55 3.20 4.83 -1.68
C VAL A 55 2.41 3.66 -1.12
N ALA A 56 3.03 2.85 -0.28
CA ALA A 56 2.38 1.73 0.38
C ALA A 56 2.65 1.76 1.88
N GLY A 57 1.65 1.38 2.63
CA GLY A 57 1.69 1.31 4.08
C GLY A 57 0.58 0.38 4.57
N PRO A 58 0.38 0.29 5.89
CA PRO A 58 -0.48 -0.72 6.49
C PRO A 58 -1.88 -0.72 5.86
N GLY A 59 -2.21 -1.82 5.17
CA GLY A 59 -3.52 -2.01 4.53
C GLY A 59 -3.82 -1.17 3.29
N ALA A 60 -2.88 -0.37 2.76
CA ALA A 60 -3.15 0.53 1.63
C ALA A 60 -1.98 0.68 0.65
N ILE A 61 -2.32 0.85 -0.63
CA ILE A 61 -1.40 1.27 -1.69
C ILE A 61 -2.03 2.46 -2.39
N VAL A 62 -1.26 3.52 -2.58
CA VAL A 62 -1.63 4.67 -3.40
C VAL A 62 -0.63 4.78 -4.54
N GLU A 63 -1.14 4.80 -5.76
CA GLU A 63 -0.36 5.05 -6.97
C GLU A 63 -0.80 6.40 -7.53
N ASP A 64 0.12 7.36 -7.54
CA ASP A 64 -0.10 8.69 -8.08
C ASP A 64 0.68 8.84 -9.38
N SER A 65 -0.04 8.96 -10.48
CA SER A 65 0.51 9.16 -11.82
C SER A 65 0.05 10.51 -12.37
N PRO A 66 0.62 11.01 -13.49
CA PRO A 66 0.24 12.30 -14.05
C PRO A 66 -1.25 12.43 -14.41
N GLU A 67 -1.89 11.31 -14.76
CA GLU A 67 -3.26 11.29 -15.30
C GLU A 67 -4.28 10.81 -14.27
N LEU A 68 -3.87 9.99 -13.31
CA LEU A 68 -4.77 9.36 -12.35
C LEU A 68 -4.06 9.04 -11.03
N THR A 69 -4.83 9.10 -9.95
CA THR A 69 -4.45 8.57 -8.64
C THR A 69 -5.31 7.33 -8.36
N SER A 70 -4.68 6.18 -8.15
CA SER A 70 -5.35 4.92 -7.79
C SER A 70 -5.11 4.59 -6.32
N VAL A 71 -6.16 4.17 -5.62
CA VAL A 71 -6.07 3.74 -4.21
C VAL A 71 -6.56 2.30 -4.10
N HIS A 72 -5.71 1.43 -3.54
CA HIS A 72 -6.05 0.06 -3.19
C HIS A 72 -6.10 -0.07 -1.67
N LEU A 73 -7.25 -0.48 -1.16
CA LEU A 73 -7.45 -0.76 0.26
C LEU A 73 -7.64 -2.27 0.49
N VAL A 74 -6.90 -2.81 1.45
CA VAL A 74 -7.14 -4.16 1.96
C VAL A 74 -8.32 -4.10 2.92
N LYS A 75 -9.32 -4.95 2.68
CA LYS A 75 -10.50 -4.99 3.55
C LYS A 75 -10.10 -5.48 4.95
N PRO A 76 -10.61 -4.85 6.03
CA PRO A 76 -10.37 -5.32 7.39
C PRO A 76 -10.80 -6.78 7.57
N GLY A 77 -10.02 -7.54 8.35
CA GLY A 77 -10.31 -8.94 8.66
C GLY A 77 -10.05 -9.94 7.53
N VAL A 78 -9.54 -9.50 6.37
CA VAL A 78 -9.07 -10.40 5.33
C VAL A 78 -7.75 -11.04 5.76
N ASP A 79 -7.63 -12.35 5.51
CA ASP A 79 -6.39 -13.08 5.72
C ASP A 79 -5.23 -12.43 4.93
N PRO A 80 -4.09 -12.11 5.57
CA PRO A 80 -2.96 -11.47 4.91
C PRO A 80 -2.45 -12.24 3.68
N LYS A 81 -2.39 -13.58 3.71
CA LYS A 81 -1.94 -14.37 2.55
C LYS A 81 -2.89 -14.21 1.37
N VAL A 82 -4.20 -14.16 1.64
CA VAL A 82 -5.22 -13.92 0.59
C VAL A 82 -5.07 -12.52 0.00
N ALA A 83 -4.87 -11.50 0.85
CA ALA A 83 -4.64 -10.13 0.41
C ALA A 83 -3.35 -10.01 -0.44
N ALA A 84 -2.23 -10.59 0.01
CA ALA A 84 -0.98 -10.62 -0.75
C ALA A 84 -1.15 -11.26 -2.12
N LYS A 85 -1.79 -12.44 -2.20
CA LYS A 85 -2.04 -13.12 -3.48
C LYS A 85 -2.88 -12.25 -4.43
N LYS A 86 -3.96 -11.63 -3.93
CA LYS A 86 -4.82 -10.76 -4.75
C LYS A 86 -4.12 -9.49 -5.24
N LEU A 87 -3.23 -8.92 -4.44
CA LEU A 87 -2.44 -7.77 -4.85
C LEU A 87 -1.31 -8.17 -5.81
N ALA A 88 -0.67 -9.33 -5.60
CA ALA A 88 0.31 -9.89 -6.53
C ALA A 88 -0.29 -10.19 -7.91
N GLU A 89 -1.50 -10.76 -7.95
CA GLU A 89 -2.29 -10.98 -9.19
C GLU A 89 -2.56 -9.67 -9.95
N LYS A 90 -2.59 -8.53 -9.24
CA LYS A 90 -2.73 -7.19 -9.83
C LYS A 90 -1.39 -6.55 -10.22
N GLY A 91 -0.29 -7.32 -10.19
CA GLY A 91 1.04 -6.88 -10.60
C GLY A 91 1.83 -6.12 -9.52
N GLN A 92 1.37 -6.10 -8.26
CA GLN A 92 2.09 -5.42 -7.18
C GLN A 92 3.41 -6.14 -6.83
N LYS A 93 4.48 -5.36 -6.62
CA LYS A 93 5.81 -5.89 -6.27
C LYS A 93 5.81 -6.43 -4.84
N GLN A 94 6.63 -7.46 -4.57
CA GLN A 94 6.71 -8.06 -3.23
C GLN A 94 7.08 -7.06 -2.11
N VAL A 95 7.94 -6.07 -2.40
CA VAL A 95 8.29 -4.99 -1.46
C VAL A 95 7.10 -4.09 -1.10
N VAL A 96 6.17 -3.89 -2.05
CA VAL A 96 4.94 -3.12 -1.83
C VAL A 96 3.98 -3.94 -0.95
N LEU A 97 3.87 -5.25 -1.20
CA LEU A 97 3.05 -6.15 -0.39
C LEU A 97 3.55 -6.26 1.05
N ALA A 98 4.88 -6.25 1.23
CA ALA A 98 5.55 -6.24 2.52
C ALA A 98 5.12 -5.03 3.35
N ALA A 99 5.17 -3.83 2.75
CA ALA A 99 4.71 -2.60 3.39
C ALA A 99 3.21 -2.63 3.75
N VAL A 100 2.38 -3.25 2.91
CA VAL A 100 0.93 -3.39 3.19
C VAL A 100 0.66 -4.29 4.39
N GLN A 101 1.50 -5.28 4.64
CA GLN A 101 1.35 -6.26 5.71
C GLN A 101 2.22 -6.00 6.95
N GLU A 102 2.99 -4.91 6.95
CA GLU A 102 3.93 -4.59 8.03
C GLU A 102 4.90 -5.75 8.30
N THR A 103 5.44 -6.33 7.22
CA THR A 103 6.40 -7.44 7.28
C THR A 103 7.46 -7.28 6.20
N SER A 104 8.54 -8.05 6.33
CA SER A 104 9.63 -8.04 5.37
C SER A 104 9.30 -8.68 4.01
N GLN A 105 9.99 -8.21 2.96
CA GLN A 105 9.90 -8.79 1.62
C GLN A 105 10.23 -10.31 1.58
N PRO A 106 11.22 -10.83 2.33
CA PRO A 106 11.43 -12.27 2.44
C PRO A 106 10.21 -13.04 2.98
N THR A 107 9.50 -12.50 3.97
CA THR A 107 8.26 -13.12 4.47
C THR A 107 7.21 -13.21 3.37
N ILE A 108 7.00 -12.15 2.60
CA ILE A 108 6.10 -12.16 1.44
C ILE A 108 6.56 -13.17 0.38
N SER A 109 7.85 -13.22 0.08
CA SER A 109 8.41 -14.16 -0.90
C SER A 109 8.12 -15.60 -0.49
N ASN A 110 8.26 -15.93 0.80
CA ASN A 110 7.94 -17.25 1.33
C ASN A 110 6.44 -17.56 1.26
N GLN A 111 5.58 -16.59 1.60
CA GLN A 111 4.12 -16.74 1.51
C GLN A 111 3.63 -16.97 0.08
N LEU A 112 4.24 -16.30 -0.91
CA LEU A 112 3.87 -16.42 -2.31
C LEU A 112 4.45 -17.68 -2.97
N SER A 113 5.61 -18.15 -2.49
CA SER A 113 6.27 -19.36 -3.01
C SER A 113 5.69 -20.66 -2.48
N ASN A 114 5.04 -20.65 -1.32
CA ASN A 114 4.42 -21.84 -0.73
C ASN A 114 2.87 -21.80 -0.80
N PRO A 115 2.25 -22.49 -1.78
CA PRO A 115 0.80 -22.50 -1.93
C PRO A 115 0.04 -23.31 -0.85
N GLU A 116 0.70 -24.10 0.02
CA GLU A 116 0.06 -25.12 0.88
C GLU A 116 0.49 -25.11 2.37
N VAL A 117 0.49 -23.95 3.03
CA VAL A 117 0.37 -23.88 4.50
C VAL A 117 -0.71 -22.88 4.89
#